data_AF-A0A2S4V4Z2-F1
#
_entry.id   AF-A0A2S4V4Z2-F1
#
_cell.length_a   1.000
_cell.length_b   1.000
_cell.length_c   1.000
_cell.angle_alpha   90.00
_cell.angle_beta   90.00
_cell.angle_gamma   90.00
#
_symmetry.space_group_name_H-M   'P 1'
#
loop_
_entity.id
_entity.type
_entity.pdbx_description
1 polymer ?
#
loop_
_entity_poly.entity_id
_entity_poly.type
_entity_poly.pdbx_seq_one_letter_code
_entity_poly.pdbx_strand_id
1 'polypeptide(L)'
;MALNGVYWAIKDSFKWLNKSDLDLAQRNWAHLLDRLEGKGLGKLMIMLDRSPTTDSHIKGQPWDPTPVRKLVHEPVIYLAKSSMPLFELSRIFLQKLSKRGMNQIRYPVYTEMSSDQLQSLANFPLRVLIKLEDLVSVLDRVDTSYGVATIHNIEKIANTIKPIFKSAWAVAFHHIVPSIPDTNNSPTQNYWKNWLLMWSTQFDLAISKFIHAAKVFENTPV
;
A
#
# COMPACT_ATOMS: atom_id res chain seq x y z
N MET A 1 -33.01 9.50 10.41
CA MET A 1 -31.67 9.21 9.84
C MET A 1 -30.87 8.20 10.67
N ALA A 2 -30.86 8.29 12.01
CA ALA A 2 -30.14 7.35 12.90
C ALA A 2 -30.65 5.87 12.86
N LEU A 3 -31.97 5.66 12.68
CA LEU A 3 -32.56 4.31 12.64
C LEU A 3 -32.03 3.44 11.48
N ASN A 4 -31.76 4.07 10.33
CA ASN A 4 -31.18 3.39 9.16
C ASN A 4 -29.71 3.00 9.39
N GLY A 5 -28.94 3.80 10.14
CA GLY A 5 -27.55 3.48 10.49
C GLY A 5 -27.47 2.25 11.39
N VAL A 6 -28.32 2.19 12.41
CA VAL A 6 -28.38 1.04 13.35
C VAL A 6 -28.81 -0.24 12.63
N TYR A 7 -29.83 -0.16 11.77
CA TYR A 7 -30.29 -1.30 10.97
C TYR A 7 -29.18 -1.85 10.05
N TRP A 8 -28.44 -0.97 9.37
CA TRP A 8 -27.31 -1.39 8.54
C TRP A 8 -26.16 -1.97 9.35
N ALA A 9 -25.85 -1.41 10.51
CA ALA A 9 -24.83 -1.94 11.42
C ALA A 9 -25.20 -3.35 11.89
N ILE A 10 -26.43 -3.59 12.32
CA ILE A 10 -26.91 -4.92 12.75
C ILE A 10 -26.83 -5.94 11.60
N LYS A 11 -27.35 -5.57 10.42
CA LYS A 11 -27.34 -6.45 9.23
C LYS A 11 -25.92 -6.80 8.81
N ASP A 12 -25.01 -5.84 8.89
CA ASP A 12 -23.61 -6.05 8.60
C ASP A 12 -22.93 -6.94 9.67
N SER A 13 -23.16 -6.71 10.96
CA SER A 13 -22.69 -7.61 12.03
C SER A 13 -23.13 -9.05 11.80
N PHE A 14 -24.40 -9.31 11.47
CA PHE A 14 -24.89 -10.66 11.14
C PHE A 14 -24.19 -11.29 9.93
N LYS A 15 -23.89 -10.50 8.89
CA LYS A 15 -23.15 -10.97 7.71
C LYS A 15 -21.72 -11.43 8.06
N TRP A 16 -21.10 -10.79 9.05
CA TRP A 16 -19.71 -11.02 9.43
C TRP A 16 -19.52 -12.05 10.56
N LEU A 17 -20.55 -12.32 11.38
CA LEU A 17 -20.50 -13.32 12.46
C LEU A 17 -20.12 -14.73 11.98
N ASN A 18 -20.47 -15.09 10.74
CA ASN A 18 -20.19 -16.41 10.17
C ASN A 18 -18.91 -16.44 9.31
N LYS A 19 -18.06 -15.41 9.41
CA LYS A 19 -16.81 -15.29 8.63
C LYS A 19 -15.61 -15.65 9.51
N SER A 20 -14.52 -16.06 8.88
CA SER A 20 -13.29 -16.35 9.62
C SER A 20 -12.68 -15.08 10.21
N ASP A 21 -11.84 -15.23 11.23
CA ASP A 21 -11.04 -14.13 11.79
C ASP A 21 -10.24 -13.38 10.70
N LEU A 22 -9.73 -14.11 9.71
CA LEU A 22 -9.01 -13.53 8.58
C LEU A 22 -9.94 -12.73 7.66
N ASP A 23 -11.16 -13.21 7.41
CA ASP A 23 -12.16 -12.48 6.63
C ASP A 23 -12.52 -11.14 7.33
N LEU A 24 -12.63 -11.16 8.66
CA LEU A 24 -12.87 -9.97 9.47
C LEU A 24 -11.69 -8.99 9.40
N ALA A 25 -10.46 -9.48 9.55
CA ALA A 25 -9.25 -8.66 9.45
C ALA A 25 -9.11 -8.00 8.07
N GLN A 26 -9.59 -8.66 7.02
CA GLN A 26 -9.49 -8.17 5.64
C GLN A 26 -10.69 -7.33 5.17
N ARG A 27 -11.68 -7.12 6.04
CA ARG A 27 -12.96 -6.47 5.71
C ARG A 27 -12.84 -5.17 4.91
N ASN A 28 -11.89 -4.32 5.26
CA ASN A 28 -11.72 -2.99 4.64
C ASN A 28 -10.66 -2.96 3.53
N TRP A 29 -10.01 -4.09 3.21
CA TRP A 29 -8.86 -4.09 2.32
C TRP A 29 -9.21 -3.72 0.88
N ALA A 30 -10.39 -4.11 0.38
CA ALA A 30 -10.83 -3.75 -0.96
C ALA A 30 -10.91 -2.22 -1.14
N HIS A 31 -11.57 -1.54 -0.21
CA HIS A 31 -11.64 -0.07 -0.20
C HIS A 31 -10.25 0.58 -0.07
N LEU A 32 -9.36 0.01 0.74
CA LEU A 32 -7.99 0.53 0.89
C LEU A 32 -7.15 0.31 -0.37
N LEU A 33 -7.39 -0.78 -1.10
CA LEU A 33 -6.76 -1.06 -2.38
C LEU A 33 -7.24 -0.07 -3.45
N ASP A 34 -8.55 0.18 -3.54
CA ASP A 34 -9.11 1.18 -4.46
C ASP A 34 -8.53 2.57 -4.17
N ARG A 35 -8.35 2.92 -2.89
CA ARG A 35 -7.67 4.15 -2.48
C ARG A 35 -6.19 4.17 -2.87
N LEU A 36 -5.46 3.06 -2.73
CA LEU A 36 -4.08 2.97 -3.18
C LEU A 36 -3.96 3.17 -4.69
N GLU A 37 -4.87 2.58 -5.46
CA GLU A 37 -4.92 2.71 -6.92
C GLU A 37 -5.26 4.14 -7.35
N GLY A 38 -6.28 4.76 -6.75
CA GLY A 38 -6.68 6.13 -7.09
C GLY A 38 -5.78 7.22 -6.51
N LYS A 39 -5.66 7.26 -5.17
CA LYS A 39 -4.96 8.34 -4.44
C LYS A 39 -3.45 8.15 -4.35
N GLY A 40 -2.96 6.92 -4.46
CA GLY A 40 -1.53 6.63 -4.51
C GLY A 40 -1.01 6.63 -5.94
N LEU A 41 -1.20 5.51 -6.63
CA LEU A 41 -0.70 5.28 -7.99
C LEU A 41 -1.25 6.30 -8.99
N GLY A 42 -2.57 6.54 -8.99
CA GLY A 42 -3.21 7.48 -9.91
C GLY A 42 -2.66 8.90 -9.79
N LYS A 43 -2.50 9.42 -8.57
CA LYS A 43 -1.85 10.71 -8.34
C LYS A 43 -0.41 10.73 -8.82
N LEU A 44 0.37 9.70 -8.49
CA LEU A 44 1.77 9.61 -8.94
C LEU A 44 1.88 9.56 -10.46
N MET A 45 0.99 8.86 -11.15
CA MET A 45 0.95 8.81 -12.61
C MET A 45 0.62 10.19 -13.22
N ILE A 46 -0.34 10.92 -12.65
CA ILE A 46 -0.65 12.28 -13.07
C ILE A 46 0.56 13.20 -12.88
N MET A 47 1.23 13.11 -11.73
CA MET A 47 2.44 13.89 -11.42
C MET A 47 3.56 13.65 -12.44
N LEU A 48 3.64 12.44 -13.00
CA LEU A 48 4.65 12.02 -13.97
C LEU A 48 4.24 12.19 -15.45
N ASP A 49 3.01 12.60 -15.73
CA ASP A 49 2.50 12.73 -17.10
C ASP A 49 3.20 13.89 -17.84
N ARG A 50 3.78 13.57 -19.00
CA ARG A 50 4.49 14.53 -19.87
C ARG A 50 3.63 15.08 -21.02
N SER A 51 2.36 14.69 -21.10
CA SER A 51 1.48 15.17 -22.15
C SER A 51 1.33 16.70 -22.07
N PRO A 52 1.40 17.43 -23.21
CA PRO A 52 1.18 18.87 -23.22
C PRO A 52 -0.29 19.15 -22.90
N THR A 53 -0.56 19.58 -21.66
CA THR A 53 -1.90 20.03 -21.25
C THR A 53 -1.86 21.50 -20.88
N THR A 54 -2.85 22.24 -21.37
CA THR A 54 -3.04 23.68 -21.12
C THR A 54 -3.42 24.01 -19.67
N ASP A 55 -3.79 23.00 -18.88
CA ASP A 55 -4.12 23.13 -17.46
C ASP A 55 -3.13 22.31 -16.62
N SER A 56 -2.33 22.98 -15.78
CA SER A 56 -1.37 22.35 -14.87
C SER A 56 -2.05 21.73 -13.64
N HIS A 57 -3.34 22.01 -13.43
CA HIS A 57 -4.12 21.54 -12.30
C HIS A 57 -5.27 20.63 -12.77
N ILE A 58 -5.15 19.33 -12.48
CA ILE A 58 -6.29 18.42 -12.69
C ILE A 58 -7.27 18.64 -11.52
N LYS A 59 -8.51 19.05 -11.83
CA LYS A 59 -9.58 19.23 -10.83
C LYS A 59 -9.67 17.99 -9.93
N GLY A 60 -9.61 18.21 -8.62
CA GLY A 60 -9.77 17.15 -7.63
C GLY A 60 -11.10 16.41 -7.82
N GLN A 61 -11.10 15.10 -7.60
CA GLN A 61 -12.34 14.33 -7.59
C GLN A 61 -13.21 14.76 -6.39
N PRO A 62 -14.55 14.59 -6.42
CA PRO A 62 -15.43 15.06 -5.33
C PRO A 62 -15.06 14.54 -3.93
N TRP A 63 -14.43 13.37 -3.84
CA TRP A 63 -13.95 12.72 -2.60
C TRP A 63 -12.46 12.97 -2.29
N ASP A 64 -11.78 13.72 -3.15
CA ASP A 64 -10.41 14.18 -2.92
C ASP A 64 -10.19 15.54 -3.59
N PRO A 65 -10.51 16.64 -2.88
CA PRO A 65 -10.42 17.97 -3.44
C PRO A 65 -8.98 18.44 -3.64
N THR A 66 -7.96 17.67 -3.23
CA THR A 66 -6.56 18.08 -3.47
C THR A 66 -6.27 18.09 -4.97
N PRO A 67 -5.96 19.26 -5.56
CA PRO A 67 -5.53 19.34 -6.94
C PRO A 67 -4.23 18.55 -7.10
N VAL A 68 -4.14 17.73 -8.15
CA VAL A 68 -2.88 17.07 -8.50
C VAL A 68 -2.25 17.86 -9.62
N ARG A 69 -0.99 18.26 -9.43
CA ARG A 69 -0.21 18.98 -10.44
C ARG A 69 0.87 18.10 -11.04
N LYS A 70 1.28 18.44 -12.26
CA LYS A 70 2.44 17.83 -12.91
C LYS A 70 3.73 18.32 -12.26
N LEU A 71 4.69 17.40 -12.08
CA LEU A 71 6.04 17.74 -11.64
C LEU A 71 6.78 18.43 -12.79
N VAL A 72 7.57 19.45 -12.46
CA VAL A 72 8.27 20.27 -13.47
C VAL A 72 9.79 20.17 -13.37
N HIS A 73 10.33 19.82 -12.20
CA HIS A 73 11.77 19.71 -11.98
C HIS A 73 12.24 18.28 -12.24
N GLU A 74 13.13 18.09 -13.22
CA GLU A 74 13.65 16.77 -13.62
C GLU A 74 14.25 15.95 -12.46
N PRO A 75 14.99 16.53 -11.50
CA PRO A 75 15.47 15.75 -10.35
C PRO A 75 14.35 15.21 -9.46
N VAL A 76 13.24 15.96 -9.31
CA VAL A 76 12.07 15.48 -8.56
C VAL A 76 11.27 14.46 -9.37
N ILE A 77 11.20 14.61 -10.69
CA ILE A 77 10.62 13.60 -11.59
C ILE A 77 11.39 12.28 -11.48
N TYR A 78 12.73 12.32 -11.46
CA TYR A 78 13.56 11.12 -11.26
C TYR A 78 13.27 10.46 -9.90
N LEU A 79 13.19 11.26 -8.84
CA LEU A 79 12.86 10.78 -7.50
C LEU A 79 11.46 10.14 -7.45
N ALA A 80 10.45 10.78 -8.03
CA ALA A 80 9.09 10.26 -8.13
C ALA A 80 9.04 8.94 -8.92
N LYS A 81 9.74 8.84 -10.05
CA LYS A 81 9.86 7.59 -10.82
C LYS A 81 10.49 6.46 -9.99
N SER A 82 11.51 6.77 -9.21
CA SER A 82 12.17 5.78 -8.35
C SER A 82 11.26 5.24 -7.22
N SER A 83 10.21 5.99 -6.85
CA SER A 83 9.21 5.55 -5.87
C SER A 83 8.16 4.61 -6.43
N MET A 84 7.95 4.61 -7.75
CA MET A 84 6.87 3.85 -8.41
C MET A 84 6.87 2.34 -8.07
N PRO A 85 8.02 1.65 -8.00
CA PRO A 85 8.06 0.25 -7.56
C PRO A 85 7.52 0.03 -6.14
N LEU A 86 7.61 1.02 -5.23
CA LEU A 86 7.07 0.91 -3.88
C LEU A 86 5.55 0.83 -3.89
N PHE A 87 4.90 1.68 -4.68
CA PHE A 87 3.44 1.67 -4.82
C PHE A 87 2.96 0.39 -5.51
N GLU A 88 3.66 -0.02 -6.57
CA GLU A 88 3.33 -1.22 -7.33
C GLU A 88 3.47 -2.50 -6.52
N LEU A 89 4.59 -2.65 -5.81
CA LEU A 89 4.80 -3.81 -4.93
C LEU A 89 3.84 -3.80 -3.75
N SER A 90 3.48 -2.63 -3.22
CA SER A 90 2.44 -2.50 -2.18
C SER A 90 1.08 -2.98 -2.71
N ARG A 91 0.70 -2.56 -3.92
CA ARG A 91 -0.52 -3.00 -4.59
C ARG A 91 -0.53 -4.51 -4.78
N ILE A 92 0.54 -5.06 -5.35
CA ILE A 92 0.67 -6.51 -5.60
C ILE A 92 0.56 -7.29 -4.29
N PHE A 93 1.22 -6.84 -3.22
CA PHE A 93 1.16 -7.50 -1.92
C PHE A 93 -0.26 -7.54 -1.36
N LEU A 94 -0.93 -6.39 -1.34
CA LEU A 94 -2.30 -6.26 -0.85
C LEU A 94 -3.28 -7.05 -1.71
N GLN A 95 -3.18 -6.99 -3.04
CA GLN A 95 -4.02 -7.75 -3.95
C GLN A 95 -3.87 -9.25 -3.72
N LYS A 96 -2.63 -9.74 -3.65
CA LYS A 96 -2.33 -11.16 -3.48
C LYS A 96 -2.79 -11.69 -2.13
N LEU A 97 -2.52 -10.97 -1.04
CA LEU A 97 -2.95 -11.38 0.30
C LEU A 97 -4.42 -11.06 0.60
N SER A 98 -5.09 -10.25 -0.19
CA SER A 98 -6.53 -10.04 -0.02
C SER A 98 -7.28 -11.34 -0.23
N LYS A 99 -8.46 -11.46 0.38
CA LYS A 99 -9.39 -12.56 0.14
C LYS A 99 -9.55 -12.83 -1.34
N ARG A 100 -9.66 -11.78 -2.16
CA ARG A 100 -9.77 -11.89 -3.62
C ARG A 100 -8.56 -12.60 -4.25
N GLY A 101 -7.35 -12.30 -3.79
CA GLY A 101 -6.11 -12.94 -4.25
C GLY A 101 -5.93 -14.36 -3.73
N MET A 102 -6.46 -14.65 -2.54
CA MET A 102 -6.40 -15.97 -1.89
C MET A 102 -7.71 -16.77 -2.01
N ASN A 103 -8.60 -16.39 -2.94
CA ASN A 103 -10.01 -16.82 -3.04
C ASN A 103 -10.24 -18.34 -3.19
N GLN A 104 -9.19 -19.13 -3.34
CA GLN A 104 -9.24 -20.59 -3.42
C GLN A 104 -9.07 -21.27 -2.05
N ILE A 105 -8.73 -20.50 -1.01
CA ILE A 105 -8.32 -21.03 0.28
C ILE A 105 -9.50 -20.88 1.26
N ARG A 106 -10.08 -22.02 1.65
CA ARG A 106 -11.03 -22.07 2.77
C ARG A 106 -10.24 -22.04 4.06
N TYR A 107 -10.09 -20.84 4.62
CA TYR A 107 -9.46 -20.69 5.93
C TYR A 107 -10.32 -21.33 7.03
N PRO A 108 -9.68 -21.89 8.07
CA PRO A 108 -10.37 -22.22 9.31
C PRO A 108 -11.13 -21.00 9.84
N VAL A 109 -12.23 -21.24 10.55
CA VAL A 109 -13.05 -20.16 11.16
C VAL A 109 -12.21 -19.35 12.15
N TYR A 110 -11.36 -20.04 12.92
CA TYR A 110 -10.48 -19.45 13.92
C TYR A 110 -9.02 -19.59 13.50
N THR A 111 -8.20 -18.56 13.76
CA THR A 111 -6.74 -18.66 13.56
C THR A 111 -6.02 -18.85 14.89
N GLU A 112 -4.81 -19.41 14.85
CA GLU A 112 -3.90 -19.42 16.02
C GLU A 112 -3.22 -18.06 16.27
N MET A 113 -3.53 -17.03 15.46
CA MET A 113 -2.96 -15.70 15.64
C MET A 113 -3.46 -15.06 16.94
N SER A 114 -2.59 -14.33 17.64
CA SER A 114 -3.03 -13.48 18.75
C SER A 114 -3.90 -12.32 18.24
N SER A 115 -4.74 -11.75 19.12
CA SER A 115 -5.52 -10.55 18.78
C SER A 115 -4.65 -9.40 18.28
N ASP A 116 -3.44 -9.24 18.83
CA ASP A 116 -2.48 -8.23 18.37
C ASP A 116 -1.99 -8.49 16.94
N GLN A 117 -1.73 -9.76 16.59
CA GLN A 117 -1.31 -10.14 15.24
C GLN A 117 -2.44 -9.92 14.23
N LEU A 118 -3.67 -10.29 14.58
CA LEU A 118 -4.87 -10.04 13.76
C LEU A 118 -5.12 -8.54 13.59
N GLN A 119 -5.00 -7.75 14.64
CA GLN A 119 -5.18 -6.31 14.58
C GLN A 119 -4.08 -5.63 13.77
N SER A 120 -2.82 -6.07 13.90
CA SER A 120 -1.72 -5.61 13.05
C SER A 120 -2.00 -5.90 11.58
N LEU A 121 -2.47 -7.12 11.28
CA LEU A 121 -2.87 -7.53 9.93
C LEU A 121 -4.04 -6.69 9.39
N ALA A 122 -5.05 -6.42 10.22
CA ALA A 122 -6.20 -5.63 9.80
C ALA A 122 -5.82 -4.18 9.46
N ASN A 123 -4.89 -3.60 10.23
CA ASN A 123 -4.55 -2.18 10.14
C ASN A 123 -3.39 -1.87 9.18
N PHE A 124 -2.55 -2.85 8.82
CA PHE A 124 -1.36 -2.55 8.02
C PHE A 124 -1.66 -1.89 6.66
N PRO A 125 -2.72 -2.24 5.89
CA PRO A 125 -2.94 -1.61 4.59
C PRO A 125 -3.22 -0.12 4.71
N LEU A 126 -3.98 0.27 5.75
CA LEU A 126 -4.22 1.68 6.05
C LEU A 126 -2.93 2.40 6.42
N ARG A 127 -2.10 1.78 7.26
CA ARG A 127 -0.81 2.36 7.68
C ARG A 127 0.14 2.57 6.50
N VAL A 128 0.24 1.59 5.59
CA VAL A 128 1.04 1.71 4.36
C VAL A 128 0.47 2.80 3.45
N LEU A 129 -0.84 2.79 3.23
CA LEU A 129 -1.52 3.76 2.37
C LEU A 129 -1.24 5.20 2.83
N ILE A 130 -1.37 5.47 4.13
CA ILE A 130 -1.06 6.79 4.70
C ILE A 130 0.39 7.19 4.37
N LYS A 131 1.35 6.27 4.49
CA LYS A 131 2.76 6.58 4.19
C LYS A 131 3.04 6.81 2.71
N LEU A 132 2.32 6.13 1.83
CA LEU A 132 2.39 6.35 0.40
C LEU A 132 1.71 7.67 0.00
N GLU A 133 0.58 8.03 0.62
CA GLU A 133 -0.08 9.34 0.45
C GLU A 133 0.81 10.49 0.99
N ASP A 134 1.47 10.29 2.14
CA ASP A 134 2.47 11.21 2.68
C ASP A 134 3.63 11.41 1.67
N LEU A 135 4.08 10.31 1.05
CA LEU A 135 5.16 10.36 0.05
C LEU A 135 4.76 11.17 -1.19
N VAL A 136 3.56 10.96 -1.74
CA VAL A 136 3.01 11.76 -2.85
C VAL A 136 3.00 13.25 -2.48
N SER A 137 2.50 13.56 -1.28
CA SER A 137 2.40 14.94 -0.78
C SER A 137 3.77 15.60 -0.61
N VAL A 138 4.77 14.86 -0.17
CA VAL A 138 6.14 15.38 -0.04
C VAL A 138 6.79 15.59 -1.41
N LEU A 139 6.58 14.69 -2.38
CA LEU A 139 7.08 14.87 -3.75
C LEU A 139 6.52 16.15 -4.36
N ASP A 140 5.21 16.39 -4.17
CA ASP A 140 4.56 17.62 -4.62
C ASP A 140 5.20 18.85 -3.97
N ARG A 141 5.33 18.87 -2.64
CA ARG A 141 5.93 20.01 -1.93
C ARG A 141 7.38 20.27 -2.32
N VAL A 142 8.18 19.21 -2.49
CA VAL A 142 9.60 19.32 -2.88
C VAL A 142 9.74 19.93 -4.26
N ASP A 143 8.85 19.59 -5.20
CA ASP A 143 8.86 20.21 -6.53
C ASP A 143 8.31 21.66 -6.51
N THR A 144 7.41 22.02 -5.58
CA THR A 144 6.91 23.41 -5.47
C THR A 144 7.94 24.34 -4.85
N SER A 145 8.64 23.85 -3.83
CA SER A 145 9.68 24.57 -3.11
C SER A 145 11.09 24.13 -3.52
N TYR A 146 11.23 23.81 -4.82
CA TYR A 146 12.50 23.35 -5.38
C TYR A 146 13.62 24.35 -5.08
N GLY A 147 14.79 23.86 -4.65
CA GLY A 147 15.90 24.70 -4.19
C GLY A 147 15.84 25.15 -2.73
N VAL A 148 14.70 25.01 -2.04
CA VAL A 148 14.52 25.39 -0.62
C VAL A 148 14.16 24.18 0.24
N ALA A 149 13.49 23.17 -0.32
CA ALA A 149 12.99 22.02 0.41
C ALA A 149 14.09 21.08 0.94
N THR A 150 13.94 20.63 2.19
CA THR A 150 14.81 19.59 2.78
C THR A 150 14.25 18.18 2.55
N ILE A 151 15.12 17.27 2.09
CA ILE A 151 14.79 15.88 1.71
C ILE A 151 14.64 14.94 2.90
N HIS A 152 15.02 15.38 4.11
CA HIS A 152 14.91 14.61 5.35
C HIS A 152 13.52 13.96 5.56
N ASN A 153 12.45 14.60 5.07
CA ASN A 153 11.10 14.06 5.14
C ASN A 153 10.89 12.81 4.26
N ILE A 154 11.56 12.71 3.11
CA ILE A 154 11.43 11.60 2.17
C ILE A 154 12.10 10.34 2.70
N GLU A 155 13.35 10.44 3.16
CA GLU A 155 14.07 9.28 3.73
C GLU A 155 13.36 8.75 4.98
N LYS A 156 12.86 9.66 5.83
CA LYS A 156 12.07 9.29 7.01
C LYS A 156 10.80 8.52 6.63
N ILE A 157 10.05 8.97 5.62
CA ILE A 157 8.86 8.26 5.15
C ILE A 157 9.25 6.87 4.63
N ALA A 158 10.25 6.77 3.74
CA ALA A 158 10.71 5.50 3.20
C ALA A 158 11.06 4.49 4.32
N ASN A 159 11.85 4.92 5.30
CA ASN A 159 12.28 4.07 6.41
C ASN A 159 11.12 3.59 7.31
N THR A 160 9.97 4.26 7.29
CA THR A 160 8.78 3.81 8.05
C THR A 160 7.91 2.80 7.30
N ILE A 161 8.00 2.71 5.98
CA ILE A 161 7.19 1.78 5.18
C ILE A 161 7.63 0.32 5.40
N LYS A 162 8.94 0.07 5.38
CA LYS A 162 9.51 -1.28 5.50
C LYS A 162 9.10 -2.03 6.80
N PRO A 163 9.16 -1.43 7.99
CA PRO A 163 8.71 -2.08 9.22
C PRO A 163 7.23 -2.51 9.20
N ILE A 164 6.36 -1.73 8.54
CA ILE A 164 4.93 -2.06 8.44
C ILE A 164 4.75 -3.34 7.63
N PHE A 165 5.40 -3.42 6.46
CA PHE A 165 5.37 -4.63 5.63
C PHE A 165 6.06 -5.82 6.29
N LYS A 166 7.17 -5.62 7.01
CA LYS A 166 7.86 -6.71 7.71
C LYS A 166 6.92 -7.39 8.73
N SER A 167 6.11 -6.62 9.45
CA SER A 167 5.12 -7.16 10.39
C SER A 167 4.03 -7.95 9.65
N ALA A 168 3.45 -7.40 8.59
CA ALA A 168 2.42 -8.06 7.80
C ALA A 168 2.93 -9.33 7.10
N TRP A 169 4.15 -9.26 6.55
CA TRP A 169 4.86 -10.38 5.95
C TRP A 169 5.08 -11.50 6.96
N ALA A 170 5.49 -11.17 8.19
CA ALA A 170 5.69 -12.19 9.23
C ALA A 170 4.37 -12.89 9.58
N VAL A 171 3.26 -12.15 9.70
CA VAL A 171 1.94 -12.76 9.91
C VAL A 171 1.55 -13.65 8.73
N ALA A 172 1.75 -13.17 7.50
CA ALA A 172 1.45 -13.96 6.31
C ALA A 172 2.26 -15.27 6.28
N PHE A 173 3.56 -15.19 6.52
CA PHE A 173 4.48 -16.32 6.43
C PHE A 173 4.24 -17.37 7.51
N HIS A 174 3.98 -16.97 8.76
CA HIS A 174 3.88 -17.88 9.89
C HIS A 174 2.47 -18.38 10.17
N HIS A 175 1.43 -17.65 9.76
CA HIS A 175 0.05 -17.97 10.13
C HIS A 175 -0.86 -18.18 8.94
N ILE A 176 -0.78 -17.30 7.94
CA ILE A 176 -1.65 -17.40 6.76
C ILE A 176 -1.20 -18.56 5.87
N VAL A 177 0.08 -18.63 5.51
CA VAL A 177 0.58 -19.67 4.58
C VAL A 177 0.47 -21.09 5.14
N PRO A 178 0.79 -21.36 6.42
CA PRO A 178 0.61 -22.71 6.98
C PRO A 178 -0.86 -23.14 7.08
N SER A 179 -1.81 -22.21 7.16
CA SER A 179 -3.24 -22.52 7.18
C SER A 179 -3.81 -22.94 5.82
N ILE A 180 -3.02 -22.87 4.76
CA ILE A 180 -3.42 -23.28 3.41
C ILE A 180 -3.35 -24.81 3.32
N PRO A 181 -4.43 -25.50 2.91
CA PRO A 181 -4.40 -26.94 2.73
C PRO A 181 -3.34 -27.33 1.69
N ASP A 182 -2.32 -28.10 2.11
CA ASP A 182 -1.32 -28.64 1.19
C ASP A 182 -1.79 -30.03 0.75
N THR A 183 -2.14 -30.15 -0.53
CA THR A 183 -2.47 -31.46 -1.12
C THR A 183 -1.29 -31.92 -1.96
N ASN A 184 -0.96 -33.21 -1.91
CA ASN A 184 0.21 -33.78 -2.61
C ASN A 184 0.26 -33.46 -4.12
N ASN A 185 -0.87 -33.05 -4.72
CA ASN A 185 -1.00 -32.72 -6.14
C ASN A 185 -0.82 -31.22 -6.46
N SER A 186 -0.71 -30.34 -5.45
CA SER A 186 -0.51 -28.88 -5.62
C SER A 186 0.18 -28.29 -4.38
N PRO A 187 1.53 -28.14 -4.36
CA PRO A 187 2.30 -27.68 -3.21
C PRO A 187 2.12 -26.17 -3.01
N THR A 188 0.91 -25.79 -2.65
CA THR A 188 0.41 -24.41 -2.64
C THR A 188 1.14 -23.60 -1.58
N GLN A 189 1.50 -24.22 -0.45
CA GLN A 189 2.30 -23.56 0.59
C GLN A 189 3.69 -23.14 0.07
N ASN A 190 4.38 -24.02 -0.67
CA ASN A 190 5.70 -23.71 -1.22
C ASN A 190 5.63 -22.57 -2.24
N TYR A 191 4.58 -22.55 -3.07
CA TYR A 191 4.32 -21.43 -3.97
C TYR A 191 4.22 -20.11 -3.19
N TRP A 192 3.40 -20.06 -2.15
CA TRP A 192 3.22 -18.83 -1.35
C TRP A 192 4.47 -18.42 -0.59
N LYS A 193 5.22 -19.37 -0.01
CA LYS A 193 6.51 -19.10 0.64
C LYS A 193 7.50 -18.48 -0.34
N ASN A 194 7.66 -19.07 -1.53
CA ASN A 194 8.56 -18.56 -2.56
C ASN A 194 8.13 -17.18 -3.06
N TRP A 195 6.82 -16.98 -3.27
CA TRP A 195 6.30 -15.68 -3.67
C TRP A 195 6.54 -14.60 -2.61
N LEU A 196 6.29 -14.90 -1.32
CA LEU A 196 6.55 -13.98 -0.21
C LEU A 196 8.04 -13.62 -0.09
N LEU A 197 8.94 -14.59 -0.27
CA LEU A 197 10.39 -14.36 -0.27
C LEU A 197 10.81 -13.49 -1.45
N MET A 198 10.36 -13.82 -2.66
CA MET A 198 10.64 -13.04 -3.85
C MET A 198 10.13 -11.61 -3.73
N TRP A 199 8.90 -11.42 -3.25
CA TRP A 199 8.34 -10.10 -3.02
C TRP A 199 9.17 -9.30 -2.00
N SER A 200 9.58 -9.91 -0.89
CA SER A 200 10.41 -9.23 0.13
C SER A 200 11.73 -8.73 -0.46
N THR A 201 12.41 -9.55 -1.26
CA THR A 201 13.65 -9.17 -1.94
C THR A 201 13.44 -8.01 -2.91
N GLN A 202 12.38 -8.06 -3.73
CA GLN A 202 12.05 -6.98 -4.66
C GLN A 202 11.70 -5.68 -3.92
N PHE A 203 10.98 -5.79 -2.80
CA PHE A 203 10.61 -4.64 -1.99
C PHE A 203 11.83 -3.99 -1.32
N ASP A 204 12.75 -4.80 -0.80
CA ASP A 204 14.01 -4.32 -0.22
C ASP A 204 14.91 -3.65 -1.27
N LEU A 205 14.93 -4.16 -2.49
CA LEU A 205 15.64 -3.52 -3.59
C LEU A 205 15.00 -2.18 -3.97
N ALA A 206 13.67 -2.15 -4.10
CA ALA A 206 12.92 -0.95 -4.46
C ALA A 206 13.13 0.17 -3.44
N ILE A 207 13.04 -0.14 -2.14
CA ILE A 207 13.20 0.86 -1.09
C ILE A 207 14.64 1.37 -1.00
N SER A 208 15.62 0.49 -1.21
CA SER A 208 17.03 0.89 -1.23
C SER A 208 17.33 1.81 -2.42
N LYS A 209 16.80 1.49 -3.61
CA LYS A 209 16.92 2.34 -4.80
C LYS A 209 16.27 3.71 -4.59
N PHE A 210 15.08 3.74 -3.98
CA PHE A 210 14.37 4.98 -3.68
C PHE A 210 15.15 5.86 -2.68
N ILE A 211 15.65 5.27 -1.58
CA ILE A 211 16.48 5.99 -0.59
C ILE A 211 17.76 6.52 -1.25
N HIS A 212 18.40 5.73 -2.12
CA HIS A 212 19.57 6.18 -2.86
C HIS A 212 19.24 7.37 -3.78
N ALA A 213 18.14 7.31 -4.53
CA ALA A 213 17.69 8.43 -5.36
C ALA A 213 17.43 9.71 -4.54
N ALA A 214 16.86 9.58 -3.33
CA ALA A 214 16.67 10.70 -2.41
C ALA A 214 18.01 11.33 -1.99
N LYS A 215 19.02 10.52 -1.70
CA LYS A 215 20.36 10.99 -1.35
C LYS A 215 21.08 11.66 -2.52
N VAL A 216 20.95 11.12 -3.73
CA VAL A 216 21.51 11.76 -4.94
C VAL A 216 20.86 13.12 -5.18
N PHE A 217 19.53 13.20 -5.01
CA PHE A 217 18.80 14.44 -5.13
C PHE A 217 19.28 15.52 -4.14
N GLU A 218 19.63 15.14 -2.91
CA GLU A 218 20.15 16.07 -1.88
C GLU A 218 21.54 16.63 -2.21
N ASN A 219 22.38 15.81 -2.84
CA ASN A 219 23.74 16.19 -3.19
C ASN A 219 23.86 16.88 -4.56
N THR A 220 22.74 17.03 -5.28
CA THR A 220 22.73 17.70 -6.59
C THR A 220 22.56 19.22 -6.36
N PRO A 221 23.52 20.07 -6.78
CA PRO A 221 23.35 21.52 -6.69
C PRO A 221 22.13 21.97 -7.50
N VAL A 222 21.31 22.84 -6.89
CA VAL A 222 20.16 23.49 -7.53
C VAL A 222 20.59 24.79 -8.20
#